data_AF-X1B5G4-F1
#
_entry.id   AF-X1B5G4-F1
#
_cell.length_a   1.000
_cell.length_b   1.000
_cell.length_c   1.000
_cell.angle_alpha   90.00
_cell.angle_beta   90.00
_cell.angle_gamma   90.00
#
_symmetry.space_group_name_H-M   'P 1'
#
loop_
_entity.id
_entity.type
_entity.pdbx_description
1 polymer ?
#
loop_
_entity_poly.entity_id
_entity_poly.type
_entity_poly.pdbx_seq_one_letter_code
_entity_poly.pdbx_strand_id
1 'polypeptide(L)'
;MKIIKTKDPRFTLRFAVPEDVGLVVEYMRKLGTYQKMLDKITVTEEDMHKILSEKTGEAIFGDYDGETVVFLYFCNNSSAFIGGTGIYIDGFYVDESTRC
;
A
#
# COMPACT_ATOMS: atom_id res chain seq x y z
N MET A 1 15.15 5.39 -5.02
CA MET A 1 13.95 5.36 -4.16
C MET A 1 13.91 6.61 -3.28
N LYS A 2 12.78 7.32 -3.19
CA LYS A 2 12.67 8.57 -2.42
C LYS A 2 12.08 8.27 -1.04
N ILE A 3 12.84 8.53 0.01
CA ILE A 3 12.42 8.37 1.41
C ILE A 3 11.76 9.68 1.89
N ILE A 4 10.63 9.55 2.55
CA ILE A 4 9.89 10.63 3.20
C ILE A 4 10.13 10.51 4.70
N LYS A 5 10.80 11.50 5.28
CA LYS A 5 11.01 11.56 6.73
C LYS A 5 9.72 11.97 7.44
N THR A 6 9.47 11.37 8.60
CA THR A 6 8.33 11.75 9.45
C THR A 6 8.81 12.51 10.69
N LYS A 7 7.88 12.82 11.61
CA LYS A 7 8.21 13.47 12.88
C LYS A 7 8.94 12.53 13.85
N ASP A 8 8.71 11.23 13.76
CA ASP A 8 9.50 10.23 14.50
C ASP A 8 10.71 9.86 13.62
N PRO A 9 11.95 10.09 14.07
CA PRO A 9 13.15 9.77 13.28
C PRO A 9 13.30 8.27 12.99
N ARG A 10 12.62 7.39 13.75
CA ARG A 10 12.61 5.94 13.54
C ARG A 10 11.62 5.51 12.48
N PHE A 11 10.69 6.40 12.08
CA PHE A 11 9.65 6.08 11.13
C PHE A 11 9.83 6.86 9.83
N THR A 12 9.92 6.12 8.72
CA THR A 12 10.04 6.70 7.37
C THR A 12 9.02 6.08 6.42
N LEU A 13 8.64 6.83 5.38
CA LEU A 13 7.75 6.33 4.34
C LEU A 13 8.47 6.30 2.99
N ARG A 14 8.06 5.38 2.12
CA ARG A 14 8.51 5.33 0.73
C ARG A 14 7.38 4.89 -0.18
N PHE A 15 7.38 5.37 -1.41
CA PHE A 15 6.51 4.81 -2.45
C PHE A 15 7.06 3.44 -2.88
N ALA A 16 6.14 2.51 -3.13
CA ALA A 16 6.44 1.26 -3.79
C ALA A 16 6.88 1.52 -5.24
N VAL A 17 7.83 0.73 -5.71
CA VAL A 17 8.23 0.65 -7.12
C VAL A 17 7.77 -0.69 -7.72
N PRO A 18 7.75 -0.86 -9.05
CA PRO A 18 7.34 -2.13 -9.68
C PRO A 18 8.14 -3.34 -9.18
N GLU A 19 9.35 -3.14 -8.69
CA GLU A 19 10.18 -4.20 -8.11
C GLU A 19 9.70 -4.65 -6.71
N ASP A 20 8.84 -3.88 -6.03
CA ASP A 20 8.28 -4.21 -4.70
C ASP A 20 7.01 -5.09 -4.77
N VAL A 21 6.62 -5.60 -5.95
CA VAL A 21 5.32 -6.28 -6.14
C VAL A 21 5.11 -7.48 -5.21
N GLY A 22 6.16 -8.24 -4.92
CA GLY A 22 6.09 -9.34 -3.96
C GLY A 22 5.70 -8.85 -2.56
N LEU A 23 6.27 -7.73 -2.12
CA LEU A 23 5.95 -7.13 -0.82
C LEU A 23 4.53 -6.56 -0.79
N VAL A 24 4.07 -5.96 -1.89
CA VAL A 24 2.69 -5.48 -2.02
C VAL A 24 1.69 -6.63 -1.89
N VAL A 25 1.92 -7.74 -2.60
CA VAL A 25 1.07 -8.94 -2.53
C VAL A 25 1.08 -9.55 -1.13
N GLU A 26 2.25 -9.60 -0.47
CA GLU A 26 2.37 -10.06 0.91
C GLU A 26 1.50 -9.23 1.86
N TYR A 27 1.59 -7.90 1.79
CA TYR A 27 0.79 -7.02 2.63
C TYR A 27 -0.72 -7.07 2.33
N MET A 28 -1.10 -7.25 1.06
CA MET A 28 -2.50 -7.52 0.69
C MET A 28 -3.00 -8.83 1.29
N ARG A 29 -2.15 -9.87 1.35
CA ARG A 29 -2.45 -11.14 2.03
C ARG A 29 -2.56 -10.97 3.55
N LYS A 30 -1.68 -10.19 4.18
CA LYS A 30 -1.78 -9.83 5.61
C LYS A 30 -3.10 -9.12 5.92
N LEU A 31 -3.46 -8.11 5.11
CA LEU A 31 -4.73 -7.40 5.22
C LEU A 31 -5.93 -8.31 5.03
N GLY A 32 -5.93 -9.15 3.98
CA GLY A 32 -6.98 -10.12 3.71
C GLY A 32 -7.14 -11.15 4.83
N THR A 33 -6.03 -11.56 5.46
CA THR A 33 -6.06 -12.45 6.63
C THR A 33 -6.76 -11.77 7.81
N TYR A 34 -6.38 -10.52 8.12
CA TYR A 34 -7.00 -9.73 9.19
C TYR A 34 -8.51 -9.52 8.96
N GLN A 35 -8.91 -9.25 7.71
CA GLN A 35 -10.31 -9.05 7.33
C GLN A 35 -11.11 -10.36 7.16
N LYS A 36 -10.48 -11.53 7.32
CA LYS A 36 -11.08 -12.86 7.03
C LYS A 36 -11.59 -12.98 5.58
N MET A 37 -10.86 -12.38 4.64
CA MET A 37 -11.14 -12.33 3.21
C MET A 37 -9.95 -12.84 2.38
N LEU A 38 -9.05 -13.62 2.98
CA LEU A 38 -7.83 -14.11 2.31
C LEU A 38 -8.15 -14.93 1.04
N ASP A 39 -9.25 -15.66 1.04
CA ASP A 39 -9.78 -16.43 -0.08
C ASP A 39 -10.27 -15.56 -1.24
N LYS A 40 -10.55 -14.27 -0.99
CA LYS A 40 -10.92 -13.28 -2.00
C LYS A 40 -9.71 -12.64 -2.67
N ILE A 41 -8.51 -12.81 -2.12
CA ILE A 41 -7.28 -12.25 -2.70
C ILE A 41 -6.83 -13.14 -3.87
N THR A 42 -7.15 -12.71 -5.08
CA THR A 42 -6.75 -13.35 -6.35
C THR A 42 -5.64 -12.61 -7.09
N VAL A 43 -5.18 -11.46 -6.57
CA VAL A 43 -4.16 -10.64 -7.22
C VAL A 43 -2.83 -11.37 -7.32
N THR A 44 -2.18 -11.25 -8.48
CA THR A 44 -0.84 -11.80 -8.74
C THR A 44 0.22 -10.70 -8.73
N GLU A 45 1.50 -11.08 -8.66
CA GLU A 45 2.60 -10.14 -8.79
C GLU A 45 2.62 -9.47 -10.18
N GLU A 46 2.21 -10.17 -11.24
CA GLU A 46 2.11 -9.61 -12.59
C GLU A 46 1.04 -8.50 -12.68
N ASP A 47 -0.12 -8.71 -12.06
CA ASP A 47 -1.19 -7.71 -11.97
C ASP A 47 -0.68 -6.44 -11.27
N MET A 48 -0.04 -6.60 -10.11
CA MET A 48 0.50 -5.47 -9.35
C MET A 48 1.65 -4.79 -10.07
N HIS A 49 2.51 -5.54 -10.76
CA HIS A 49 3.61 -4.97 -11.54
C HIS A 49 3.07 -4.04 -12.62
N LYS A 50 2.02 -4.47 -13.33
CA LYS A 50 1.35 -3.64 -14.33
C LYS A 50 0.75 -2.39 -13.71
N ILE A 51 -0.01 -2.51 -12.62
CA ILE A 51 -0.65 -1.39 -11.93
C ILE A 51 0.38 -0.33 -11.50
N LEU A 52 1.48 -0.76 -10.85
CA LEU A 52 2.52 0.15 -10.39
C LEU A 52 3.31 0.78 -11.54
N SER A 53 3.57 0.01 -12.61
CA SER A 53 4.28 0.50 -13.80
C SER A 53 3.47 1.53 -14.58
N GLU A 54 2.16 1.30 -14.72
CA GLU A 54 1.23 2.20 -15.41
C GLU A 54 0.75 3.36 -14.52
N LYS A 55 1.07 3.34 -13.22
CA LYS A 55 0.62 4.32 -12.21
C LYS A 55 -0.90 4.46 -12.14
N THR A 56 -1.61 3.37 -12.38
CA THR A 56 -3.08 3.30 -12.21
C THR A 56 -3.48 3.04 -10.76
N GLY A 57 -2.53 2.55 -9.96
CA GLY A 57 -2.58 2.47 -8.50
C GLY A 57 -1.18 2.66 -7.93
N GLU A 58 -1.12 3.09 -6.68
CA GLU A 58 0.11 3.41 -5.98
C GLU A 58 0.09 2.77 -4.58
N ALA A 59 1.27 2.40 -4.09
CA ALA A 59 1.44 1.92 -2.73
C ALA A 59 2.51 2.73 -1.98
N ILE A 60 2.32 2.87 -0.67
CA ILE A 60 3.29 3.44 0.26
C ILE A 60 3.59 2.40 1.33
N PHE A 61 4.88 2.21 1.60
CA PHE A 61 5.38 1.45 2.73
C PHE A 61 5.87 2.39 3.82
N GLY A 62 5.71 1.97 5.07
CA GLY A 62 6.29 2.64 6.22
C GLY A 62 7.22 1.71 6.99
N ASP A 63 8.44 2.19 7.19
CA ASP A 63 9.50 1.49 7.89
C ASP A 63 9.67 2.08 9.29
N TYR A 64 9.58 1.25 10.32
CA TYR A 64 9.82 1.58 11.73
C TYR A 64 11.05 0.83 12.23
N ASP A 65 12.06 1.55 12.73
CA ASP A 65 13.33 0.97 13.19
C ASP A 65 14.00 0.02 12.15
N GLY A 66 13.80 0.32 10.87
CA GLY A 66 14.37 -0.44 9.74
C GLY A 66 13.53 -1.62 9.25
N GLU A 67 12.39 -1.89 9.88
CA GLU A 67 11.45 -2.93 9.47
C GLU A 67 10.22 -2.29 8.81
N THR A 68 9.84 -2.78 7.62
CA THR A 68 8.58 -2.38 7.00
C THR A 68 7.43 -2.93 7.82
N VAL A 69 6.60 -2.05 8.37
CA VAL A 69 5.48 -2.38 9.27
C VAL A 69 4.15 -1.78 8.80
N VAL A 70 4.16 -0.92 7.79
CA VAL A 70 2.96 -0.22 7.29
C VAL A 70 2.85 -0.37 5.79
N PHE A 71 1.61 -0.56 5.32
CA PHE A 71 1.24 -0.60 3.92
C PHE A 71 -0.02 0.22 3.67
N LEU A 72 0.00 1.05 2.64
CA LEU A 72 -1.14 1.82 2.14
C LEU A 72 -1.22 1.66 0.63
N TYR A 73 -2.34 1.21 0.11
CA TYR A 73 -2.64 1.14 -1.32
C TYR A 73 -3.78 2.08 -1.68
N PHE A 74 -3.60 2.87 -2.74
CA PHE A 74 -4.55 3.88 -3.17
C PHE A 74 -4.49 4.11 -4.68
N CYS A 75 -5.55 4.69 -5.23
CA CYS A 75 -5.63 5.06 -6.63
C CYS A 75 -6.35 6.40 -6.81
N ASN A 76 -6.20 6.99 -8.00
CA ASN A 76 -6.97 8.18 -8.36
C ASN A 76 -8.44 7.80 -8.59
N ASN A 77 -9.34 8.62 -8.07
CA ASN A 77 -10.77 8.50 -8.27
C ASN A 77 -11.33 9.84 -8.78
N SER A 78 -12.48 9.81 -9.45
CA SER A 78 -13.19 11.02 -9.87
C SER A 78 -14.69 10.86 -9.71
N SER A 79 -15.38 11.97 -9.45
CA SER A 79 -16.83 11.97 -9.27
C SER A 79 -17.50 12.89 -10.27
N ALA A 80 -18.37 12.34 -11.12
CA ALA A 80 -19.16 13.12 -12.08
C ALA A 80 -20.20 14.03 -11.38
N PHE A 81 -20.65 13.66 -10.17
CA PHE A 81 -21.60 14.48 -9.40
C PHE A 81 -20.95 15.71 -8.76
N ILE A 82 -19.65 15.64 -8.44
CA ILE A 82 -18.88 16.73 -7.83
C ILE A 82 -18.06 17.49 -8.89
N GLY A 83 -17.74 16.84 -10.02
CA GLY A 83 -16.88 17.40 -11.06
C GLY A 83 -15.40 17.48 -10.65
N GLY A 84 -14.95 16.59 -9.76
CA GLY A 84 -13.61 16.65 -9.16
C GLY A 84 -12.88 15.32 -9.12
N THR A 85 -11.55 15.39 -8.99
CA THR A 85 -10.66 14.25 -8.74
C THR A 85 -10.32 14.15 -7.25
N GLY A 86 -9.97 12.94 -6.81
CA GLY A 86 -9.55 12.65 -5.45
C GLY A 86 -8.74 11.35 -5.39
N ILE A 87 -8.43 10.92 -4.18
CA ILE A 87 -7.74 9.64 -3.94
C ILE A 87 -8.73 8.71 -3.24
N TYR A 88 -8.78 7.46 -3.71
CA TYR A 88 -9.45 6.37 -3.02
C TYR A 88 -8.41 5.47 -2.36
N ILE A 89 -8.53 5.28 -1.06
CA ILE A 89 -7.68 4.36 -0.29
C ILE A 89 -8.40 3.02 -0.25
N ASP A 90 -7.81 2.02 -0.89
CA ASP A 90 -8.39 0.68 -1.02
C ASP A 90 -7.80 -0.28 0.03
N GLY A 91 -6.53 -0.12 0.39
CA GLY A 91 -5.88 -0.91 1.43
C GLY A 91 -5.12 -0.04 2.41
N PHE A 92 -5.32 -0.25 3.72
CA PHE A 92 -4.47 0.33 4.75
C PHE A 92 -4.23 -0.69 5.86
N TYR A 93 -2.97 -1.00 6.12
CA TYR A 93 -2.57 -2.03 7.07
C TYR A 93 -1.32 -1.60 7.84
N VAL A 94 -1.31 -1.91 9.12
CA VAL A 94 -0.15 -1.77 10.01
C VAL A 94 0.05 -3.11 10.69
N ASP A 95 1.27 -3.63 10.77
CA ASP A 95 1.54 -4.88 11.49
C ASP A 95 1.05 -4.79 12.94
N GLU A 96 0.36 -5.84 13.40
CA GLU A 96 -0.34 -5.82 14.69
C GLU A 96 0.59 -5.62 15.89
N SER A 97 1.84 -6.11 15.81
CA SER A 97 2.87 -5.94 16.83
C SER A 97 3.25 -4.48 17.09
N THR A 98 2.96 -3.61 16.13
CA THR A 98 3.35 -2.19 16.14
C THR A 98 2.14 -1.27 16.41
N ARG A 99 0.94 -1.83 16.57
CA ARG A 99 -0.26 -1.09 16.94
C ARG A 99 -0.28 -0.88 18.46
N CYS A 100 -0.59 0.33 18.90
CA CYS A 100 -0.72 0.69 20.31
C CYS A 100 -2.16 0.52 20.84
#